data_AF-R1AR93-F1
#
_entry.id   AF-R1AR93-F1
#
_cell.length_a   1.000
_cell.length_b   1.000
_cell.length_c   1.000
_cell.angle_alpha   90.00
_cell.angle_beta   90.00
_cell.angle_gamma   90.00
#
_symmetry.space_group_name_H-M   'P 1'
#
loop_
_entity.id
_entity.type
_entity.pdbx_description
1 polymer ?
#
loop_
_entity_poly.entity_id
_entity_poly.type
_entity_poly.pdbx_seq_one_letter_code
_entity_poly.pdbx_strand_id
1 'polypeptide(L)'
;MDGIIKISEKIKNRLPKTYEILKDSNLTVHPYVYKVILTGSRGLAGNYRPDSDIDLSLLVDIKKIKSNGKEEVILKEVLDTTMRKWKGKVELDTAAVFDINNCNLKCLNYEESDVKDYCSKGTDCIGLYKLQKEFSGYVSNIGIDIKWIYPLISVWERKE
;
A
#
# COMPACT_ATOMS: atom_id res chain seq x y z
N MET A 1 10.74 11.10 11.61
CA MET A 1 10.52 10.05 12.61
C MET A 1 9.46 9.12 12.07
N ASP A 2 9.77 7.83 11.93
CA ASP A 2 8.78 6.82 11.58
C ASP A 2 7.74 6.71 12.69
N GLY A 3 6.51 6.38 12.34
CA GLY A 3 5.41 6.29 13.30
C GLY A 3 4.66 4.98 13.20
N ILE A 4 4.39 4.36 14.35
CA ILE A 4 3.37 3.30 14.44
C ILE A 4 2.04 3.94 14.08
N ILE A 5 1.33 3.35 13.14
CA ILE A 5 0.07 3.92 12.64
C ILE A 5 -1.13 3.34 13.38
N LYS A 6 -2.14 4.18 13.60
CA LYS A 6 -3.44 3.72 14.12
C LYS A 6 -4.28 3.18 12.96
N ILE A 7 -4.54 1.87 12.98
CA ILE A 7 -5.39 1.20 11.98
C ILE A 7 -6.82 1.77 12.03
N SER A 8 -7.39 2.00 10.85
CA SER A 8 -8.76 2.47 10.68
C SER A 8 -9.79 1.47 11.25
N GLU A 9 -10.66 1.94 12.14
CA GLU A 9 -11.78 1.13 12.69
C GLU A 9 -12.77 0.69 11.61
N LYS A 10 -12.81 1.35 10.45
CA LYS A 10 -13.67 0.93 9.32
C LYS A 10 -13.36 -0.50 8.86
N ILE A 11 -12.11 -0.95 9.02
CA ILE A 11 -11.70 -2.30 8.65
C ILE A 11 -12.29 -3.32 9.61
N LYS A 12 -12.44 -2.99 10.90
CA LYS A 12 -12.92 -3.92 11.94
C LYS A 12 -14.24 -4.59 11.57
N ASN A 13 -15.18 -3.82 11.02
CA ASN A 13 -16.50 -4.35 10.66
C ASN A 13 -16.48 -5.13 9.34
N ARG A 14 -15.58 -4.77 8.41
CA ARG A 14 -15.52 -5.37 7.06
C ARG A 14 -14.65 -6.61 7.01
N LEU A 15 -13.54 -6.61 7.75
CA LEU A 15 -12.48 -7.61 7.75
C LEU A 15 -11.91 -7.80 9.17
N PRO A 16 -12.69 -8.33 10.13
CA PRO A 16 -12.32 -8.36 11.55
C PRO A 16 -10.99 -9.07 11.82
N LYS A 17 -10.77 -10.24 11.21
CA LYS A 17 -9.51 -11.00 11.34
C LYS A 17 -8.30 -10.25 10.77
N THR A 18 -8.46 -9.59 9.63
CA THR A 18 -7.39 -8.77 9.03
C THR A 18 -7.09 -7.55 9.90
N TYR A 19 -8.13 -6.91 10.46
CA TYR A 19 -7.98 -5.81 11.41
C TYR A 19 -7.21 -6.23 12.67
N GLU A 20 -7.51 -7.39 13.25
CA GLU A 20 -6.77 -7.91 14.43
C GLU A 20 -5.28 -8.08 14.13
N ILE A 21 -4.95 -8.70 12.99
CA ILE A 21 -3.55 -8.87 12.57
C ILE A 21 -2.86 -7.51 12.40
N LEU A 22 -3.48 -6.57 11.70
CA LEU A 22 -2.92 -5.24 11.46
C LEU A 22 -2.78 -4.42 12.76
N LYS A 23 -3.70 -4.59 13.70
CA LYS A 23 -3.67 -3.91 15.00
C LYS A 23 -2.53 -4.43 15.87
N ASP A 24 -2.30 -5.74 15.86
CA ASP A 24 -1.29 -6.39 16.70
C ASP A 24 0.11 -6.39 16.05
N SER A 25 0.22 -6.04 14.77
CA SER A 25 1.47 -6.14 14.01
C SER A 25 2.48 -5.01 14.22
N ASN A 26 2.14 -4.00 15.02
CA ASN A 26 3.00 -2.81 15.20
C ASN A 26 3.33 -2.11 13.87
N LEU A 27 2.36 -2.07 12.95
CA LEU A 27 2.55 -1.50 11.61
C LEU A 27 3.12 -0.08 11.69
N THR A 28 4.36 0.07 11.23
CA THR A 28 5.12 1.33 11.29
C THR A 28 5.43 1.77 9.87
N VAL A 29 5.23 3.05 9.57
CA VAL A 29 5.49 3.58 8.22
C VAL A 29 6.54 4.68 8.25
N HIS A 30 7.27 4.80 7.15
CA HIS A 30 8.24 5.86 6.91
C HIS A 30 7.53 7.22 6.68
N PRO A 31 8.13 8.37 7.04
CA PRO A 31 7.52 9.71 6.89
C PRO A 31 7.04 10.09 5.48
N TYR A 32 7.60 9.48 4.43
CA TYR A 32 7.14 9.73 3.07
C TYR A 32 5.85 9.01 2.71
N VAL A 33 5.44 8.01 3.49
CA VAL A 33 4.15 7.34 3.33
C VAL A 33 3.06 8.26 3.84
N TYR A 34 2.08 8.55 2.97
CA TYR A 34 0.90 9.34 3.34
C TYR A 34 -0.35 8.49 3.49
N LYS A 35 -0.37 7.28 2.91
CA LYS A 35 -1.52 6.38 2.96
C LYS A 35 -1.09 4.92 2.85
N VAL A 36 -1.83 4.04 3.50
CA VAL A 36 -1.66 2.58 3.42
C VAL A 36 -2.95 1.96 2.92
N ILE A 37 -2.85 1.18 1.85
CA ILE A 37 -3.98 0.47 1.25
C ILE A 37 -3.75 -1.03 1.38
N LEU A 38 -4.75 -1.74 1.93
CA LEU A 38 -4.81 -3.19 1.91
C LEU A 38 -5.23 -3.65 0.51
N THR A 39 -4.45 -4.58 -0.04
CA THR A 39 -4.67 -5.24 -1.34
C THR A 39 -4.69 -6.76 -1.17
N GLY A 40 -4.79 -7.51 -2.28
CA GLY A 40 -4.59 -8.96 -2.30
C GLY A 40 -5.68 -9.83 -1.64
N SER A 41 -5.32 -11.07 -1.32
CA SER A 41 -6.31 -12.14 -1.09
C SER A 41 -7.15 -12.00 0.19
N ARG A 42 -6.65 -11.29 1.21
CA ARG A 42 -7.32 -11.06 2.51
C ARG A 42 -8.41 -9.99 2.50
N GLY A 43 -8.97 -9.73 1.31
CA GLY A 43 -10.05 -8.78 1.06
C GLY A 43 -11.46 -9.30 1.32
N LEU A 44 -12.43 -8.57 0.77
CA LEU A 44 -13.87 -8.78 0.98
C LEU A 44 -14.39 -10.13 0.46
N ALA A 45 -13.63 -10.81 -0.40
CA ALA A 45 -14.02 -12.12 -0.91
C ALA A 45 -14.07 -13.21 0.17
N GLY A 46 -13.43 -13.00 1.33
CA GLY A 46 -13.60 -13.84 2.53
C GLY A 46 -13.03 -15.27 2.47
N ASN A 47 -12.55 -15.71 1.30
CA ASN A 47 -12.08 -17.08 1.05
C ASN A 47 -10.55 -17.24 1.18
N TYR A 48 -9.89 -16.40 1.96
CA TYR A 48 -8.43 -16.50 2.19
C TYR A 48 -8.12 -17.61 3.20
N ARG A 49 -6.92 -18.19 3.09
CA ARG A 49 -6.44 -19.20 4.04
C ARG A 49 -6.00 -18.52 5.35
N PRO A 50 -6.10 -19.17 6.52
CA PRO A 50 -5.70 -18.57 7.79
C PRO A 50 -4.26 -18.04 7.82
N ASP A 51 -3.37 -18.67 7.04
CA ASP A 51 -1.95 -18.37 6.89
C ASP A 51 -1.62 -17.49 5.67
N SER A 52 -2.62 -17.04 4.89
CA SER A 52 -2.38 -16.17 3.73
C SER A 52 -1.59 -14.91 4.12
N ASP A 53 -0.82 -14.37 3.19
CA ASP A 53 -0.03 -13.16 3.44
C ASP A 53 -0.93 -11.92 3.56
N ILE A 54 -0.38 -10.85 4.12
CA ILE A 54 -1.00 -9.52 4.13
C ILE A 54 -0.32 -8.68 3.04
N ASP A 55 -1.08 -8.27 2.02
CA ASP A 55 -0.59 -7.37 0.98
C ASP A 55 -0.89 -5.91 1.30
N LEU A 56 0.13 -5.06 1.42
CA LEU A 56 -0.01 -3.62 1.65
C LEU A 56 0.70 -2.78 0.59
N SER A 57 -0.05 -1.87 -0.02
CA SER A 57 0.49 -0.77 -0.83
C SER A 57 0.74 0.45 0.06
N LEU A 58 2.00 0.86 0.20
CA LEU A 58 2.41 2.06 0.91
C LEU A 58 2.50 3.22 -0.09
N LEU A 59 1.56 4.15 -0.04
CA LEU A 59 1.49 5.27 -0.98
C LEU A 59 2.45 6.36 -0.51
N VAL A 60 3.41 6.68 -1.38
CA VAL A 60 4.56 7.55 -1.10
C VAL A 60 4.39 8.89 -1.80
N ASP A 61 4.64 9.97 -1.05
CA ASP A 61 4.68 11.33 -1.57
C ASP A 61 5.99 11.58 -2.33
N ILE A 62 6.03 11.10 -3.58
CA ILE A 62 7.23 11.11 -4.42
C ILE A 62 7.72 12.51 -4.77
N LYS A 63 6.86 13.54 -4.70
CA LYS A 63 7.27 14.93 -4.91
C LYS A 63 8.25 15.40 -3.84
N LYS A 64 8.13 14.91 -2.61
CA LYS A 64 9.07 15.19 -1.50
C LYS A 64 10.39 14.44 -1.63
N ILE A 65 10.49 13.52 -2.58
CA ILE A 65 11.64 12.63 -2.81
C ILE A 65 12.42 13.08 -4.06
N LYS A 66 11.71 13.39 -5.15
CA LYS A 66 12.27 13.73 -6.48
C LYS A 66 13.25 14.90 -6.48
N SER A 67 13.25 15.75 -5.46
CA SER A 67 14.24 16.84 -5.34
C SER A 67 15.69 16.34 -5.20
N ASN A 68 15.89 15.05 -4.86
CA ASN A 68 17.18 14.53 -4.42
C ASN A 68 17.80 13.44 -5.32
N GLY A 69 17.12 12.98 -6.39
CA GLY A 69 17.63 11.95 -7.32
C GLY A 69 17.95 10.59 -6.69
N LYS A 70 17.34 10.28 -5.54
CA LYS A 70 17.56 9.08 -4.72
C LYS A 70 16.26 8.28 -4.53
N GLU A 71 15.38 8.31 -5.51
CA GLU A 71 14.04 7.75 -5.43
C GLU A 71 14.06 6.28 -5.03
N GLU A 72 14.87 5.47 -5.72
CA GLU A 72 14.96 4.04 -5.46
C GLU A 72 15.47 3.72 -4.05
N VAL A 73 16.50 4.45 -3.58
CA VAL A 73 17.05 4.29 -2.23
C VAL A 73 15.98 4.60 -1.18
N ILE A 74 15.26 5.71 -1.34
CA ILE A 74 14.23 6.12 -0.39
C ILE A 74 13.04 5.16 -0.43
N LEU A 75 12.62 4.71 -1.61
CA LEU A 75 11.53 3.73 -1.74
C LEU A 75 11.89 2.39 -1.10
N LYS A 76 13.16 1.98 -1.20
CA LYS A 76 13.68 0.82 -0.47
C LYS A 76 13.63 1.03 1.04
N GLU A 77 14.07 2.19 1.53
CA GLU A 77 14.01 2.55 2.96
C GLU A 77 12.57 2.58 3.50
N VAL A 78 11.60 3.01 2.69
CA VAL A 78 10.17 2.96 3.01
C VAL A 78 9.72 1.52 3.31
N LEU A 79 10.10 0.56 2.45
CA LEU A 79 9.78 -0.85 2.66
C LEU A 79 10.52 -1.42 3.88
N ASP A 80 11.83 -1.19 3.97
CA ASP A 80 12.66 -1.67 5.08
C ASP A 80 12.13 -1.20 6.44
N THR A 81 11.69 0.06 6.54
CA THR A 81 11.10 0.63 7.75
C THR A 81 9.89 -0.16 8.23
N THR A 82 9.04 -0.55 7.28
CA THR A 82 7.78 -1.25 7.56
C THR A 82 8.05 -2.71 7.90
N MET A 83 8.85 -3.40 7.07
CA MET A 83 9.14 -4.83 7.22
C MET A 83 9.94 -5.13 8.49
N ARG A 84 10.97 -4.34 8.83
CA ARG A 84 11.79 -4.59 10.04
C ARG A 84 11.01 -4.43 11.34
N LYS A 85 9.90 -3.70 11.31
CA LYS A 85 9.06 -3.41 12.50
C LYS A 85 7.77 -4.22 12.52
N TRP A 86 7.51 -5.00 11.47
CA TRP A 86 6.36 -5.88 11.38
C TRP A 86 6.45 -7.00 12.42
N LYS A 87 5.38 -7.16 13.20
CA LYS A 87 5.21 -8.20 14.23
C LYS A 87 3.93 -9.02 14.01
N GLY A 88 3.38 -8.98 12.80
CA GLY A 88 2.16 -9.73 12.48
C GLY A 88 2.41 -11.25 12.50
N LYS A 89 1.34 -12.00 12.70
CA LYS A 89 1.38 -13.48 12.78
C LYS A 89 1.52 -14.17 11.41
N VAL A 90 1.50 -13.41 10.32
CA VAL A 90 1.63 -13.87 8.94
C VAL A 90 2.61 -12.98 8.19
N GLU A 91 3.08 -13.44 7.03
CA GLU A 91 3.99 -12.69 6.18
C GLU A 91 3.35 -11.38 5.69
N LEU A 92 4.20 -10.37 5.51
CA LEU A 92 3.82 -9.07 4.98
C LEU A 92 4.44 -8.92 3.59
N ASP A 93 3.58 -8.90 2.58
CA ASP A 93 3.94 -8.51 1.21
C ASP A 93 3.65 -7.02 1.05
N THR A 94 4.64 -6.24 0.62
CA THR A 94 4.45 -4.79 0.51
C THR A 94 5.16 -4.18 -0.69
N ALA A 95 4.55 -3.12 -1.22
CA ALA A 95 5.11 -2.30 -2.28
C ALA A 95 5.01 -0.81 -1.93
N ALA A 96 6.06 -0.06 -2.22
CA ALA A 96 6.07 1.40 -2.10
C ALA A 96 5.56 1.95 -3.43
N VAL A 97 4.36 2.50 -3.43
CA VAL A 97 3.63 2.94 -4.62
C VAL A 97 3.68 4.46 -4.71
N PHE A 98 3.94 5.00 -5.90
CA PHE A 98 3.99 6.44 -6.12
C PHE A 98 3.27 6.86 -7.38
N ASP A 99 2.85 8.13 -7.37
CA ASP A 99 2.14 8.75 -8.48
C ASP A 99 3.09 9.27 -9.56
N ILE A 100 2.89 8.79 -10.78
CA ILE A 100 3.70 9.18 -11.94
C ILE A 100 3.05 10.33 -12.73
N ASN A 101 1.73 10.50 -12.62
CA ASN A 101 0.95 11.45 -13.41
C ASN A 101 0.39 12.61 -12.57
N ASN A 102 0.68 12.64 -11.27
CA ASN A 102 0.17 13.65 -10.35
C ASN A 102 -1.38 13.67 -10.27
N CYS A 103 -2.01 12.50 -10.35
CA CYS A 103 -3.45 12.32 -10.19
C CYS A 103 -3.90 12.05 -8.73
N ASN A 104 -2.97 12.12 -7.78
CA ASN A 104 -3.11 11.77 -6.36
C ASN A 104 -3.57 10.34 -6.10
N LEU A 105 -3.35 9.44 -7.07
CA LEU A 105 -3.74 8.03 -6.99
C LEU A 105 -5.20 7.82 -6.59
N LYS A 106 -6.11 8.67 -7.07
CA LYS A 106 -7.55 8.59 -6.78
C LYS A 106 -8.15 7.21 -7.08
N CYS A 107 -7.57 6.47 -8.03
CA CYS A 107 -7.94 5.10 -8.36
C CYS A 107 -7.74 4.08 -7.21
N LEU A 108 -6.89 4.39 -6.24
CA LEU A 108 -6.67 3.56 -5.04
C LEU A 108 -7.64 3.89 -3.88
N ASN A 109 -8.57 4.85 -4.07
CA ASN A 109 -9.58 5.26 -3.09
C ASN A 109 -10.95 4.63 -3.37
N TYR A 110 -11.03 3.30 -3.34
CA TYR A 110 -12.24 2.55 -3.73
C TYR A 110 -13.48 2.75 -2.84
N GLU A 111 -13.39 3.43 -1.69
CA GLU A 111 -14.60 3.76 -0.90
C GLU A 111 -15.53 4.76 -1.63
N GLU A 112 -15.08 5.37 -2.73
CA GLU A 112 -15.92 6.18 -3.62
C GLU A 112 -16.45 5.33 -4.78
N SER A 113 -17.78 5.25 -4.91
CA SER A 113 -18.50 4.29 -5.75
C SER A 113 -18.34 4.45 -7.27
N ASP A 114 -17.66 5.50 -7.76
CA ASP A 114 -17.54 5.83 -9.20
C ASP A 114 -16.10 5.78 -9.73
N VAL A 115 -15.19 5.09 -9.04
CA VAL A 115 -13.75 5.16 -9.34
C VAL A 115 -13.31 4.44 -10.63
N LYS A 116 -14.24 3.78 -11.33
CA LYS A 116 -13.97 3.10 -12.62
C LYS A 116 -13.47 4.04 -13.72
N ASP A 117 -13.75 5.34 -13.62
CA ASP A 117 -13.43 6.33 -14.66
C ASP A 117 -12.23 7.25 -14.34
N TYR A 118 -11.68 7.23 -13.12
CA TYR A 118 -10.54 8.12 -12.79
C TYR A 118 -9.22 7.70 -13.47
N CYS A 119 -9.10 6.43 -13.87
CA CYS A 119 -8.05 5.96 -14.76
C CYS A 119 -8.63 5.71 -16.14
N SER A 120 -9.12 6.76 -16.80
CA SER A 120 -9.68 6.71 -18.17
C SER A 120 -8.72 6.15 -19.24
N LYS A 121 -7.44 5.99 -18.92
CA LYS A 121 -6.43 5.34 -19.77
C LYS A 121 -6.19 3.85 -19.47
N GLY A 122 -6.88 3.24 -18.49
CA GLY A 122 -6.85 1.79 -18.21
C GLY A 122 -5.53 1.23 -17.66
N THR A 123 -4.43 1.92 -17.89
CA THR A 123 -3.07 1.59 -17.49
C THR A 123 -2.37 2.86 -16.97
N ASP A 124 -1.51 2.70 -15.96
CA ASP A 124 -0.34 3.56 -15.76
C ASP A 124 -0.54 4.94 -15.15
N CYS A 125 -0.97 4.99 -13.89
CA CYS A 125 -0.69 6.14 -13.02
C CYS A 125 0.14 5.81 -11.79
N ILE A 126 0.62 4.57 -11.67
CA ILE A 126 1.47 4.16 -10.57
C ILE A 126 2.83 3.65 -11.06
N GLY A 127 3.87 4.11 -10.38
CA GLY A 127 5.13 3.42 -10.30
C GLY A 127 5.24 2.75 -8.93
N LEU A 128 6.13 1.76 -8.80
CA LEU A 128 6.36 1.12 -7.53
C LEU A 128 7.80 0.69 -7.33
N TYR A 129 8.14 0.46 -6.08
CA TYR A 129 9.27 -0.35 -5.67
C TYR A 129 8.73 -1.55 -4.89
N LYS A 130 9.15 -2.77 -5.24
CA LYS A 130 8.75 -3.99 -4.53
C LYS A 130 9.97 -4.85 -4.21
N LEU A 131 9.92 -5.49 -3.05
CA LEU A 131 10.80 -6.57 -2.65
C LEU A 131 9.96 -7.84 -2.65
N GLN A 132 10.27 -8.80 -3.53
CA GLN A 132 9.58 -10.09 -3.57
C GLN A 132 10.57 -11.19 -3.96
N LYS A 133 10.93 -12.05 -2.99
CA LYS A 133 11.89 -13.15 -3.16
C LYS A 133 13.18 -12.66 -3.83
N GLU A 134 13.42 -13.04 -5.09
CA GLU A 134 14.61 -12.70 -5.88
C GLU A 134 14.51 -11.35 -6.60
N PHE A 135 13.33 -10.72 -6.60
CA PHE A 135 13.11 -9.44 -7.24
C PHE A 135 13.18 -8.29 -6.24
N SER A 136 14.07 -7.34 -6.50
CA SER A 136 14.16 -6.05 -5.85
C SER A 136 14.30 -5.02 -6.95
N GLY A 137 13.25 -4.24 -7.20
CA GLY A 137 13.28 -3.35 -8.36
C GLY A 137 12.35 -2.16 -8.28
N TYR A 138 12.87 -1.06 -8.82
CA TYR A 138 12.12 0.14 -9.16
C TYR A 138 11.46 -0.04 -10.53
N VAL A 139 10.14 0.15 -10.57
CA VAL A 139 9.34 0.10 -11.79
C VAL A 139 8.65 1.45 -11.93
N SER A 140 9.14 2.27 -12.85
CA SER A 140 8.61 3.62 -13.10
C SER A 140 7.22 3.60 -13.70
N ASN A 141 6.84 2.54 -14.40
CA ASN A 141 5.50 2.36 -14.92
C ASN A 141 5.17 0.87 -15.00
N ILE A 142 4.12 0.45 -14.29
CA ILE A 142 3.86 -0.98 -14.08
C ILE A 142 2.98 -1.64 -15.14
N GLY A 143 2.25 -0.89 -15.96
CA GLY A 143 1.49 -1.49 -17.05
C GLY A 143 0.19 -2.21 -16.66
N ILE A 144 -0.34 -2.05 -15.43
CA ILE A 144 -1.50 -2.86 -14.97
C ILE A 144 -2.79 -2.05 -14.83
N ASP A 145 -3.91 -2.72 -15.07
CA ASP A 145 -5.24 -2.20 -14.73
C ASP A 145 -5.47 -2.37 -13.22
N ILE A 146 -5.74 -1.25 -12.54
CA ILE A 146 -5.94 -1.16 -11.09
C ILE A 146 -7.08 -2.09 -10.62
N LYS A 147 -8.02 -2.44 -11.50
CA LYS A 147 -9.10 -3.42 -11.21
C LYS A 147 -8.59 -4.82 -10.89
N TRP A 148 -7.33 -5.14 -11.15
CA TRP A 148 -6.75 -6.45 -10.82
C TRP A 148 -6.10 -6.48 -9.44
N ILE A 149 -6.00 -5.34 -8.75
CA ILE A 149 -5.30 -5.19 -7.46
C ILE A 149 -6.27 -5.32 -6.27
N TYR A 150 -7.55 -5.65 -6.51
CA TYR A 150 -8.58 -5.68 -5.47
C TYR A 150 -8.25 -6.66 -4.32
N PRO A 151 -8.68 -6.32 -3.08
CA PRO A 151 -9.42 -5.14 -2.65
C PRO A 151 -8.54 -3.87 -2.64
N LEU A 152 -9.16 -2.70 -2.48
CA LEU A 152 -8.44 -1.43 -2.27
C LEU A 152 -9.03 -0.77 -1.02
N ILE A 153 -8.58 -1.18 0.16
CA ILE A 153 -9.17 -0.71 1.44
C ILE A 153 -8.18 0.17 2.17
N SER A 154 -8.58 1.39 2.52
CA SER A 154 -7.74 2.30 3.28
C SER A 154 -7.55 1.80 4.72
N VAL A 155 -6.30 1.47 5.06
CA VAL A 155 -5.86 1.04 6.39
C VAL A 155 -5.55 2.23 7.26
N TRP A 156 -4.89 3.23 6.68
CA TRP A 156 -4.47 4.44 7.35
C TRP A 156 -4.20 5.53 6.33
N GLU A 157 -4.40 6.77 6.76
CA GLU A 157 -4.08 7.97 5.99
C GLU A 157 -3.54 9.01 6.97
N ARG A 158 -2.45 9.69 6.58
CA ARG A 158 -1.88 10.79 7.35
C ARG A 158 -2.89 11.92 7.41
N LYS A 159 -3.19 12.39 8.62
CA LYS A 159 -3.94 13.63 8.80
C LYS A 159 -3.02 14.80 8.47
N GLU A 160 -3.51 15.73 7.65
CA GLU A 160 -2.87 17.03 7.43
C GLU A 160 -2.92 17.90 8.69
#